data_AF-A0A535DYH6-F1
#
_entry.id   AF-A0A535DYH6-F1
#
_cell.length_a   1.000
_cell.length_b   1.000
_cell.length_c   1.000
_cell.angle_alpha   90.00
_cell.angle_beta   90.00
_cell.angle_gamma   90.00
#
_symmetry.space_group_name_H-M   'P 1'
#
loop_
_entity.id
_entity.type
_entity.pdbx_description
1 polymer ?
#
loop_
_entity_poly.entity_id
_entity_poly.type
_entity_poly.pdbx_seq_one_letter_code
_entity_poly.pdbx_strand_id
1 'polypeptide(L)'
;MSVMRCVSAVSPSPAARLASYAREPAIEQPCRRWCAIDCFYTLSMELGQIEAFVEAQRRGSITRAAAALELTQPTLTARLRGLEQELGAQLLVRGRRGVSLTAAGRRFLPRAQAALEAVRRGVAETKAAREGRGGVLALGLATDLALYIAPMALARFARTHPDVEISVRSGRSHAVAEALRADEIEIALVSQLVVLPELASRPLFEESVPAVVGRAHAFAARGRVSIEDLARSGLVMRDASAYLHAITVAYFAAAGTAPRILMEASSTQAHDPCHGPRRRGSLTDRERVAAGVAAPLMMRW
;
A
#
# COMPACT_ATOMS: atom_id res chain seq x y z
N MET A 1 -17.35 -12.52 -9.65
CA MET A 1 -16.03 -13.14 -9.39
C MET A 1 -15.02 -12.01 -9.23
N SER A 2 -14.22 -12.01 -8.17
CA SER A 2 -13.17 -10.99 -7.96
C SER A 2 -11.81 -11.59 -8.29
N VAL A 3 -11.00 -10.89 -9.09
CA VAL A 3 -9.66 -11.35 -9.50
C VAL A 3 -8.61 -10.72 -8.59
N MET A 4 -7.89 -11.53 -7.84
CA MET A 4 -6.81 -11.07 -6.97
C MET A 4 -5.50 -10.97 -7.73
N ARG A 5 -4.72 -9.92 -7.47
CA ARG A 5 -3.47 -9.65 -8.19
C ARG A 5 -2.30 -9.38 -7.25
N CYS A 6 -1.14 -9.88 -7.66
CA CYS A 6 0.17 -9.45 -7.18
C CYS A 6 0.61 -8.30 -8.07
N VAL A 7 1.02 -7.19 -7.46
CA VAL A 7 1.55 -6.03 -8.16
C VAL A 7 3.01 -5.88 -7.76
N SER A 8 3.87 -5.68 -8.76
CA SER A 8 5.30 -5.41 -8.57
C SER A 8 5.69 -4.22 -9.45
N ALA A 9 6.69 -3.45 -9.05
CA ALA A 9 7.28 -2.46 -9.94
C ALA A 9 7.79 -3.15 -11.22
N VAL A 10 7.72 -2.46 -12.36
CA VAL A 10 8.31 -2.93 -13.63
C VAL A 10 9.83 -2.88 -13.48
N SER A 11 10.39 -3.91 -12.87
CA SER A 11 11.82 -4.22 -12.82
C SER A 11 11.95 -5.74 -12.99
N PRO A 12 13.06 -6.25 -13.55
CA PRO A 12 13.18 -7.67 -13.80
C PRO A 12 13.00 -8.48 -12.50
N SER A 13 12.26 -9.58 -12.62
CA SER A 13 11.96 -10.63 -11.63
C SER A 13 12.89 -10.68 -10.39
N PRO A 14 12.35 -10.82 -9.15
CA PRO A 14 13.15 -11.06 -7.94
C PRO A 14 14.04 -12.31 -8.02
N ALA A 15 13.65 -13.31 -8.82
CA ALA A 15 14.44 -14.53 -9.02
C ALA A 15 15.67 -14.31 -9.93
N ALA A 16 15.71 -13.21 -10.70
CA ALA A 16 16.85 -12.87 -11.54
C ALA A 16 17.95 -12.09 -10.80
N ARG A 17 17.66 -11.52 -9.62
CA ARG A 17 18.65 -10.77 -8.83
C ARG A 17 19.66 -11.64 -8.09
N LEU A 18 19.33 -12.91 -7.84
CA LEU A 18 20.22 -13.85 -7.14
C LEU A 18 21.31 -14.47 -8.04
N ALA A 19 21.24 -14.28 -9.37
CA ALA A 19 22.13 -14.96 -10.32
C ALA A 19 23.23 -14.07 -10.94
N SER A 20 23.34 -12.79 -10.55
CA SER A 20 24.26 -11.83 -11.19
C SER A 20 25.56 -11.52 -10.41
N TYR A 21 25.79 -12.13 -9.26
CA TYR A 21 26.97 -11.87 -8.42
C TYR A 21 28.25 -12.64 -8.80
N ALA A 22 28.31 -13.26 -9.98
CA ALA A 22 29.50 -13.98 -10.42
C ALA A 22 29.87 -13.63 -11.86
N ARG A 23 30.65 -12.56 -12.02
CA ARG A 23 31.81 -12.38 -12.94
C ARG A 23 31.99 -10.91 -13.31
N GLU A 24 33.01 -10.28 -12.74
CA GLU A 24 33.72 -9.17 -13.37
C GLU A 24 34.51 -9.67 -14.59
N PRO A 25 34.66 -8.84 -15.64
CA PRO A 25 35.92 -8.11 -15.73
C PRO A 25 35.80 -6.65 -16.21
N ALA A 26 36.87 -5.92 -15.89
CA ALA A 26 37.19 -4.53 -16.18
C ALA A 26 37.19 -4.14 -17.66
N ILE A 27 36.88 -2.88 -17.97
CA ILE A 27 37.31 -2.19 -19.21
C ILE A 27 37.66 -0.73 -18.90
N GLU A 28 38.90 -0.36 -19.20
CA GLU A 28 39.51 0.96 -19.18
C GLU A 28 39.16 1.80 -20.44
N GLN A 29 38.72 3.05 -20.25
CA GLN A 29 38.87 4.29 -21.08
C GLN A 29 38.46 4.34 -22.60
N PRO A 30 38.40 5.53 -23.25
CA PRO A 30 37.54 6.69 -23.00
C PRO A 30 36.77 7.12 -24.27
N CYS A 31 35.46 7.40 -24.19
CA CYS A 31 34.72 7.99 -25.33
C CYS A 31 34.91 9.52 -25.40
N ARG A 32 35.93 9.96 -26.13
CA ARG A 32 35.92 11.28 -26.79
C ARG A 32 35.04 11.17 -28.05
N ARG A 33 34.23 12.21 -28.34
CA ARG A 33 33.66 12.56 -29.66
C ARG A 33 32.14 12.47 -29.88
N TRP A 34 31.28 12.52 -28.87
CA TRP A 34 29.85 12.81 -29.10
C TRP A 34 29.36 13.88 -28.11
N CYS A 35 29.44 15.13 -28.57
CA CYS A 35 28.86 16.30 -27.94
C CYS A 35 27.83 16.85 -28.93
N ALA A 36 26.59 17.08 -28.46
CA ALA A 36 25.51 17.89 -29.04
C ALA A 36 24.11 17.23 -29.00
N ILE A 37 23.69 16.72 -27.84
CA ILE A 37 22.29 16.82 -27.37
C ILE A 37 22.41 17.08 -25.87
N ASP A 38 21.81 18.18 -25.40
CA ASP A 38 21.91 18.72 -24.06
C ASP A 38 22.06 17.66 -22.97
N CYS A 39 23.29 17.58 -22.47
CA CYS A 39 23.65 16.82 -21.29
C CYS A 39 22.78 17.35 -20.15
N PHE A 40 21.79 16.56 -19.75
CA PHE A 40 20.95 16.80 -18.58
C PHE A 40 21.80 17.43 -17.47
N TYR A 41 21.41 18.63 -17.06
CA TYR A 41 21.93 19.33 -15.89
C TYR A 41 22.31 18.31 -14.82
N THR A 42 23.60 18.26 -14.49
CA THR A 42 24.07 17.51 -13.33
C THR A 42 23.39 18.16 -12.13
N LEU A 43 22.29 17.57 -11.65
CA LEU A 43 21.75 17.91 -10.34
C LEU A 43 22.87 17.61 -9.35
N SER A 44 23.49 18.66 -8.81
CA SER A 44 24.50 18.62 -7.75
C SER A 44 23.90 18.36 -6.35
N MET A 45 22.63 17.97 -6.30
CA MET A 45 21.84 17.90 -5.09
C MET A 45 22.48 16.95 -4.08
N GLU A 46 22.80 17.47 -2.91
CA GLU A 46 23.39 16.67 -1.85
C GLU A 46 22.31 16.09 -0.93
N LEU A 47 22.46 14.83 -0.53
CA LEU A 47 21.54 14.18 0.40
C LEU A 47 21.37 14.97 1.70
N GLY A 48 22.45 15.57 2.20
CA GLY A 48 22.42 16.39 3.41
C GLY A 48 21.58 17.67 3.29
N GLN A 49 21.35 18.16 2.07
CA GLN A 49 20.44 19.28 1.81
C GLN A 49 18.97 18.83 1.89
N ILE A 50 18.67 17.66 1.34
CA ILE A 50 17.34 17.03 1.43
C ILE A 50 17.00 16.73 2.90
N GLU A 51 17.93 16.18 3.66
CA GLU A 51 17.78 15.96 5.11
C GLU A 51 17.50 17.26 5.86
N ALA A 52 18.24 18.33 5.56
CA ALA A 52 18.04 19.63 6.19
C ALA A 52 16.61 20.17 5.95
N PHE A 53 16.09 20.02 4.74
CA PHE A 53 14.73 20.43 4.38
C PHE A 53 13.66 19.63 5.12
N VAL A 54 13.75 18.30 5.09
CA VAL A 54 12.79 17.42 5.76
C VAL A 54 12.79 17.67 7.27
N GLU A 55 13.96 17.83 7.88
CA GLU A 55 14.07 18.04 9.32
C GLU A 55 13.60 19.44 9.75
N ALA A 56 13.89 20.48 8.95
CA ALA A 56 13.37 21.83 9.18
C ALA A 56 11.85 21.88 9.12
N GLN A 57 11.24 21.19 8.16
CA GLN A 57 9.78 21.06 8.06
C GLN A 57 9.21 20.28 9.24
N ARG A 58 9.79 19.12 9.57
CA ARG A 58 9.30 18.24 10.64
C ARG A 58 9.27 18.93 11.99
N ARG A 59 10.28 19.75 12.27
CA ARG A 59 10.36 20.50 13.53
C ARG A 59 9.65 21.84 13.46
N GLY A 60 9.45 22.42 12.28
CA GLY A 60 8.93 23.78 12.13
C GLY A 60 9.91 24.85 12.62
N SER A 61 11.20 24.52 12.76
CA SER A 61 12.24 25.44 13.25
C SER A 61 13.61 25.04 12.71
N ILE A 62 14.29 26.00 12.07
CA ILE A 62 15.67 25.85 11.57
C ILE A 62 16.63 25.59 12.73
N THR A 63 16.51 26.32 13.84
CA THR A 63 17.39 26.14 15.01
C THR A 63 17.23 24.74 15.62
N ARG A 64 16.00 24.26 15.79
CA ARG A 64 15.77 22.90 16.31
C ARG A 64 16.19 21.81 15.33
N ALA A 65 16.09 22.05 14.03
CA ALA A 65 16.57 21.11 13.01
C ALA A 65 18.10 21.07 12.94
N ALA A 66 18.77 22.21 13.09
CA ALA A 66 20.22 22.27 13.13
C ALA A 66 20.76 21.47 14.33
N ALA A 67 20.19 21.69 15.52
CA ALA A 67 20.55 20.93 16.72
C ALA A 67 20.33 19.42 16.55
N ALA A 68 19.26 19.01 15.87
CA ALA A 68 18.94 17.60 15.64
C ALA A 68 19.88 16.87 14.67
N LEU A 69 20.46 17.62 13.74
CA LEU A 69 21.44 17.12 12.78
C LEU A 69 22.87 17.39 13.24
N GLU A 70 23.06 17.86 14.47
CA GLU A 70 24.37 18.23 15.04
C GLU A 70 25.12 19.28 14.19
N LEU A 71 24.37 20.20 13.60
CA LEU A 71 24.88 21.29 12.76
C LEU A 71 24.72 22.65 13.44
N THR A 72 25.57 23.60 13.03
CA THR A 72 25.30 25.01 13.32
C THR A 72 24.11 25.52 12.49
N GLN A 73 23.36 26.48 13.03
CA GLN A 73 22.25 27.10 12.31
C GLN A 73 22.67 27.76 10.96
N PRO A 74 23.85 28.42 10.84
CA PRO A 74 24.38 28.88 9.56
C PRO A 74 24.57 27.74 8.55
N THR A 75 25.14 26.61 8.97
CA THR A 75 25.34 25.44 8.10
C THR A 75 24.00 24.89 7.58
N LEU A 76 23.00 24.71 8.45
CA LEU A 76 21.68 24.26 8.02
C LEU A 76 21.04 25.25 7.04
N THR A 77 21.16 26.55 7.31
CA THR A 77 20.64 27.60 6.43
C THR A 77 21.31 27.58 5.05
N ALA A 78 22.63 27.34 4.99
CA ALA A 78 23.35 27.21 3.72
C ALA A 78 22.88 26.00 2.91
N ARG A 79 22.71 24.84 3.56
CA ARG A 79 22.16 23.62 2.92
C ARG A 79 20.76 23.83 2.35
N LEU A 80 19.88 24.48 3.11
CA LEU A 80 18.52 24.81 2.65
C LEU A 80 18.55 25.74 1.43
N ARG A 81 19.41 26.78 1.45
CA ARG A 81 19.55 27.71 0.33
C ARG A 81 20.12 27.04 -0.92
N GLY A 82 21.11 26.14 -0.76
CA GLY A 82 21.65 25.36 -1.87
C GLY A 82 20.57 24.52 -2.55
N LEU A 83 19.74 23.84 -1.76
CA LEU A 83 18.61 23.07 -2.28
C LEU A 83 17.60 23.94 -3.06
N GLU A 84 17.24 25.09 -2.49
CA GLU A 84 16.28 26.02 -3.12
C GLU A 84 16.85 26.63 -4.42
N GLN A 85 18.16 26.89 -4.47
CA GLN A 85 18.86 27.36 -5.67
C GLN A 85 18.84 26.30 -6.77
N GLU A 86 19.14 25.05 -6.42
CA GLU A 86 19.20 23.97 -7.39
C GLU A 86 17.81 23.61 -7.95
N LEU A 87 16.77 23.68 -7.11
CA LEU A 87 15.39 23.50 -7.53
C LEU A 87 14.79 24.74 -8.21
N GLY A 88 15.48 25.88 -8.18
CA GLY A 88 14.98 27.16 -8.68
C GLY A 88 13.71 27.65 -7.96
N ALA A 89 13.45 27.19 -6.73
CA ALA A 89 12.21 27.48 -6.01
C ALA A 89 12.43 27.51 -4.49
N GLN A 90 11.82 28.48 -3.81
CA GLN A 90 11.73 28.48 -2.35
C GLN A 90 10.83 27.35 -1.86
N LEU A 91 11.30 26.56 -0.90
CA LEU A 91 10.57 25.43 -0.32
C LEU A 91 9.97 25.80 1.04
N LEU A 92 10.60 26.72 1.76
CA LEU A 92 10.22 27.10 3.12
C LEU A 92 10.01 28.61 3.23
N VAL A 93 8.99 29.03 3.97
CA VAL A 93 8.80 30.43 4.36
C VAL A 93 8.97 30.56 5.88
N ARG A 94 9.67 31.62 6.29
CA ARG A 94 9.86 31.95 7.71
C ARG A 94 8.74 32.89 8.15
N GLY A 95 8.06 32.56 9.24
CA GLY A 95 7.01 33.38 9.83
C GLY A 95 7.14 33.49 11.35
N ARG A 96 6.23 34.24 11.98
CA ARG A 96 6.23 34.48 13.45
C ARG A 96 6.11 33.20 14.28
N ARG A 97 5.57 32.11 13.72
CA ARG A 97 5.37 30.81 14.39
C ARG A 97 6.42 29.76 13.99
N GLY A 98 7.50 30.16 13.32
CA GLY A 98 8.53 29.26 12.83
C GLY A 98 8.49 29.10 11.31
N VAL A 99 8.69 27.87 10.84
CA VAL A 99 8.85 27.56 9.40
C VAL A 99 7.62 26.84 8.87
N SER A 100 7.16 27.24 7.68
CA SER A 100 6.09 26.54 6.95
C SER A 100 6.46 26.30 5.49
N LEU A 101 5.77 25.35 4.84
CA LEU A 101 6.03 24.99 3.45
C LEU A 101 5.42 25.99 2.47
N THR A 102 6.14 26.27 1.39
CA THR A 102 5.58 26.91 0.19
C THR A 102 4.75 25.88 -0.62
N ALA A 103 4.14 26.32 -1.73
CA ALA A 103 3.49 25.39 -2.66
C ALA A 103 4.49 24.40 -3.28
N ALA A 104 5.70 24.87 -3.63
CA ALA A 104 6.78 24.01 -4.11
C ALA A 104 7.25 23.04 -3.02
N GLY A 105 7.44 23.52 -1.79
CA GLY A 105 7.78 22.69 -0.63
C GLY A 105 6.78 21.57 -0.35
N ARG A 106 5.48 21.85 -0.46
CA ARG A 106 4.42 20.82 -0.33
C ARG A 106 4.50 19.74 -1.41
N ARG A 107 4.86 20.10 -2.64
CA ARG A 107 5.02 19.15 -3.75
C ARG A 107 6.31 18.33 -3.61
N PHE A 108 7.38 18.95 -3.14
CA PHE A 108 8.69 18.33 -3.04
C PHE A 108 8.84 17.42 -1.82
N LEU A 109 8.22 17.76 -0.68
CA LEU A 109 8.32 17.00 0.58
C LEU A 109 8.10 15.48 0.44
N PRO A 110 7.02 14.98 -0.20
CA PRO A 110 6.83 13.53 -0.31
C PRO A 110 7.95 12.85 -1.11
N ARG A 111 8.51 13.52 -2.13
CA ARG A 111 9.63 12.98 -2.92
C ARG A 111 10.94 13.01 -2.13
N ALA A 112 11.19 14.08 -1.38
CA ALA A 112 12.33 14.19 -0.48
C ALA A 112 12.32 13.09 0.60
N GLN A 113 11.17 12.83 1.21
CA GLN A 113 11.01 11.76 2.20
C GLN A 113 11.25 10.38 1.60
N ALA A 114 10.67 10.08 0.44
CA ALA A 114 10.87 8.80 -0.26
C ALA A 114 12.35 8.58 -0.64
N ALA A 115 13.05 9.62 -1.11
CA ALA A 115 14.47 9.52 -1.45
C ALA A 115 15.36 9.19 -0.24
N LEU A 116 15.13 9.87 0.90
CA LEU A 116 15.86 9.57 2.14
C LEU A 116 15.59 8.15 2.62
N GLU A 117 14.35 7.69 2.51
CA GLU A 117 13.96 6.35 2.94
C GLU A 117 14.56 5.26 2.04
N ALA A 118 14.62 5.49 0.73
CA ALA A 118 15.30 4.58 -0.20
C ALA A 118 16.79 4.43 0.14
N VAL A 119 17.49 5.54 0.44
CA VAL A 119 18.90 5.49 0.85
C VAL A 119 19.07 4.74 2.18
N ARG A 120 18.21 5.01 3.18
CA ARG A 120 18.26 4.31 4.47
C ARG A 120 18.09 2.80 4.32
N ARG A 121 17.17 2.37 3.45
CA ARG A 121 16.97 0.95 3.17
C ARG A 121 18.16 0.32 2.46
N GLY A 122 18.70 0.97 1.44
CA GLY A 122 19.92 0.49 0.78
C GLY A 122 21.10 0.33 1.77
N VAL A 123 21.25 1.25 2.72
CA VAL A 123 22.26 1.12 3.80
C VAL A 123 21.95 -0.07 4.73
N ALA A 124 20.69 -0.26 5.11
CA ALA A 124 20.28 -1.39 5.96
C ALA A 124 20.48 -2.74 5.26
N GLU A 125 20.08 -2.85 4.00
CA GLU A 125 20.24 -4.04 3.16
C GLU A 125 21.72 -4.38 2.96
N THR A 126 22.56 -3.38 2.69
CA THR A 126 24.01 -3.59 2.54
C THR A 126 24.64 -4.10 3.83
N LYS A 127 24.20 -3.58 4.98
CA LYS A 127 24.65 -4.07 6.30
C LYS A 127 24.18 -5.49 6.57
N ALA A 128 22.92 -5.79 6.29
CA ALA A 128 22.35 -7.14 6.45
C ALA A 128 23.09 -8.17 5.57
N ALA A 129 23.34 -7.83 4.30
CA ALA A 129 24.11 -8.66 3.37
C ALA A 129 25.54 -8.92 3.87
N ARG A 130 26.22 -7.91 4.43
CA ARG A 130 27.55 -8.08 5.05
C ARG A 130 27.52 -8.98 6.29
N GLU A 131 26.42 -8.98 7.03
CA GLU A 131 26.23 -9.74 8.27
C GLU A 131 25.65 -11.15 8.03
N GLY A 132 25.46 -11.55 6.77
CA GLY A 132 24.90 -12.86 6.41
C GLY A 132 23.42 -13.02 6.79
N ARG A 133 22.75 -11.93 7.20
CA ARG A 133 21.31 -11.93 7.43
C ARG A 133 20.63 -11.69 6.08
N GLY A 134 19.65 -12.51 5.74
CA GLY A 134 18.79 -12.26 4.59
C GLY A 134 18.15 -10.88 4.72
N GLY A 135 17.98 -10.20 3.59
CA GLY A 135 17.44 -8.85 3.54
C GLY A 135 16.03 -8.74 4.13
N VAL A 136 15.55 -7.51 4.31
CA VAL A 136 14.17 -7.25 4.74
C VAL A 136 13.25 -7.27 3.51
N LEU A 137 12.29 -8.19 3.46
CA LEU A 137 11.23 -8.21 2.46
C LEU A 137 10.06 -7.33 2.92
N ALA A 138 9.87 -6.18 2.27
CA ALA A 138 8.81 -5.24 2.60
C ALA A 138 7.53 -5.55 1.79
N LEU A 139 6.49 -6.02 2.47
CA LEU A 139 5.23 -6.46 1.88
C LEU A 139 4.08 -5.50 2.21
N GLY A 140 3.33 -5.13 1.19
CA GLY A 140 2.06 -4.45 1.32
C GLY A 140 0.88 -5.37 1.10
N LEU A 141 -0.10 -5.35 1.99
CA LEU A 141 -1.26 -6.24 1.94
C LEU A 141 -2.56 -5.44 2.04
N ALA A 142 -3.53 -5.75 1.18
CA ALA A 142 -4.90 -5.33 1.40
C ALA A 142 -5.42 -5.90 2.75
N THR A 143 -6.27 -5.15 3.46
CA THR A 143 -6.68 -5.52 4.83
C THR A 143 -7.35 -6.89 4.92
N ASP A 144 -8.18 -7.25 3.96
CA ASP A 144 -8.78 -8.58 3.81
C ASP A 144 -7.70 -9.67 3.67
N LEU A 145 -6.70 -9.43 2.83
CA LEU A 145 -5.60 -10.37 2.63
C LEU A 145 -4.72 -10.56 3.87
N ALA A 146 -4.41 -9.46 4.54
CA ALA A 146 -3.62 -9.46 5.77
C ALA A 146 -4.29 -10.31 6.87
N LEU A 147 -5.62 -10.31 6.92
CA LEU A 147 -6.39 -11.03 7.93
C LEU A 147 -6.56 -12.51 7.61
N TYR A 148 -6.85 -12.86 6.35
CA TYR A 148 -7.34 -14.20 6.02
C TYR A 148 -6.33 -15.09 5.27
N ILE A 149 -5.37 -14.51 4.56
CA ILE A 149 -4.50 -15.28 3.63
C ILE A 149 -3.03 -15.18 4.05
N ALA A 150 -2.60 -13.98 4.41
CA ALA A 150 -1.21 -13.71 4.75
C ALA A 150 -0.66 -14.55 5.91
N PRO A 151 -1.38 -14.80 7.03
CA PRO A 151 -0.79 -15.53 8.16
C PRO A 151 -0.26 -16.92 7.78
N MET A 152 -1.01 -17.67 6.96
CA MET A 152 -0.58 -19.01 6.50
C MET A 152 0.60 -18.94 5.53
N ALA A 153 0.55 -18.02 4.56
CA ALA A 153 1.59 -17.87 3.56
C ALA A 153 2.91 -17.38 4.18
N LEU A 154 2.84 -16.38 5.06
CA LEU A 154 4.00 -15.81 5.75
C LEU A 154 4.61 -16.80 6.74
N ALA A 155 3.80 -17.60 7.46
CA ALA A 155 4.33 -18.64 8.32
C ALA A 155 5.10 -19.72 7.54
N ARG A 156 4.63 -20.09 6.33
CA ARG A 156 5.36 -21.01 5.45
C ARG A 156 6.64 -20.38 4.89
N PHE A 157 6.58 -19.10 4.52
CA PHE A 157 7.74 -18.36 4.01
C PHE A 157 8.84 -18.25 5.08
N ALA A 158 8.49 -17.81 6.29
CA ALA A 158 9.44 -17.66 7.40
C ALA A 158 10.14 -18.98 7.78
N ARG A 159 9.45 -20.13 7.67
CA ARG A 159 10.09 -21.45 7.89
C ARG A 159 11.07 -21.86 6.79
N THR A 160 10.84 -21.41 5.55
CA THR A 160 11.66 -21.80 4.39
C THR A 160 12.78 -20.81 4.11
N HIS A 161 12.67 -19.58 4.61
CA HIS A 161 13.63 -18.49 4.45
C HIS A 161 13.88 -17.82 5.81
N PRO A 162 14.50 -18.53 6.78
CA PRO A 162 14.64 -18.05 8.15
C PRO A 162 15.51 -16.79 8.26
N ASP A 163 16.39 -16.56 7.28
CA ASP A 163 17.28 -15.41 7.27
C ASP A 163 16.59 -14.14 6.77
N VAL A 164 15.38 -14.23 6.18
CA VAL A 164 14.66 -13.07 5.62
C VAL A 164 13.70 -12.49 6.66
N GLU A 165 13.93 -11.24 7.05
CA GLU A 165 12.97 -10.50 7.88
C GLU A 165 11.81 -10.00 7.02
N ILE A 166 10.57 -10.15 7.47
CA ILE A 166 9.39 -9.68 6.73
C ILE A 166 8.79 -8.48 7.44
N SER A 167 8.74 -7.34 6.75
CA SER A 167 7.98 -6.17 7.20
C SER A 167 6.64 -6.13 6.48
N VAL A 168 5.54 -5.98 7.23
CA VAL A 168 4.18 -5.99 6.67
C VAL A 168 3.47 -4.67 6.93
N ARG A 169 2.97 -4.06 5.84
CA ARG A 169 2.07 -2.90 5.89
C ARG A 169 0.70 -3.31 5.38
N SER A 170 -0.33 -3.09 6.19
CA SER A 170 -1.73 -3.38 5.84
C SER A 170 -2.50 -2.09 5.55
N GLY A 171 -3.39 -2.12 4.55
CA GLY A 171 -4.25 -0.99 4.23
C GLY A 171 -5.23 -1.27 3.10
N ARG A 172 -5.88 -0.22 2.58
CA ARG A 172 -6.71 -0.34 1.38
C ARG A 172 -5.82 -0.59 0.16
N SER A 173 -6.31 -1.36 -0.83
CA SER A 173 -5.56 -1.72 -2.04
C SER A 173 -4.88 -0.52 -2.73
N HIS A 174 -5.56 0.61 -2.86
CA HIS A 174 -4.96 1.84 -3.41
C HIS A 174 -3.80 2.37 -2.57
N ALA A 175 -3.94 2.42 -1.24
CA ALA A 175 -2.89 2.92 -0.35
C ALA A 175 -1.65 2.01 -0.36
N VAL A 176 -1.87 0.71 -0.52
CA VAL A 176 -0.81 -0.28 -0.67
C VAL A 176 -0.11 -0.12 -2.01
N ALA A 177 -0.85 0.05 -3.11
CA ALA A 177 -0.27 0.27 -4.43
C ALA A 177 0.51 1.60 -4.51
N GLU A 178 0.05 2.65 -3.84
CA GLU A 178 0.80 3.90 -3.70
C GLU A 178 2.10 3.74 -2.90
N ALA A 179 2.09 2.94 -1.84
CA ALA A 179 3.31 2.62 -1.10
C ALA A 179 4.32 1.88 -1.99
N LEU A 180 3.86 0.97 -2.85
CA LEU A 180 4.71 0.30 -3.85
C LEU A 180 5.26 1.29 -4.88
N ARG A 181 4.43 2.21 -5.36
CA ARG A 181 4.86 3.27 -6.30
C ARG A 181 5.86 4.26 -5.69
N ALA A 182 5.77 4.49 -4.39
CA ALA A 182 6.71 5.31 -3.62
C ALA A 182 7.97 4.52 -3.20
N ASP A 183 8.15 3.31 -3.74
CA ASP A 183 9.16 2.33 -3.37
C ASP A 183 9.15 1.93 -1.90
N GLU A 184 8.19 2.32 -1.06
CA GLU A 184 8.16 2.04 0.40
C GLU A 184 8.00 0.55 0.73
N ILE A 185 7.52 -0.25 -0.22
CA ILE A 185 7.37 -1.70 -0.16
C ILE A 185 7.82 -2.29 -1.51
N GLU A 186 8.14 -3.58 -1.54
CA GLU A 186 8.65 -4.27 -2.72
C GLU A 186 7.57 -5.03 -3.48
N ILE A 187 6.57 -5.55 -2.75
CA ILE A 187 5.48 -6.34 -3.31
C ILE A 187 4.15 -5.91 -2.67
N ALA A 188 3.15 -5.72 -3.50
CA ALA A 188 1.78 -5.45 -3.08
C ALA A 188 0.83 -6.61 -3.44
N LEU A 189 0.11 -7.12 -2.45
CA LEU A 189 -1.02 -8.03 -2.66
C LEU A 189 -2.32 -7.25 -2.48
N VAL A 190 -3.11 -7.15 -3.54
CA VAL A 190 -4.32 -6.31 -3.59
C VAL A 190 -5.53 -7.10 -4.06
N SER A 191 -6.70 -6.79 -3.49
CA SER A 191 -8.00 -7.38 -3.86
C SER A 191 -8.75 -6.58 -4.93
N GLN A 192 -8.30 -5.35 -5.22
CA GLN A 192 -8.89 -4.47 -6.22
C GLN A 192 -7.98 -4.30 -7.42
N LEU A 193 -8.56 -4.11 -8.61
CA LEU A 193 -7.81 -3.63 -9.75
C LEU A 193 -7.37 -2.19 -9.49
N VAL A 194 -6.09 -2.01 -9.17
CA VAL A 194 -5.47 -0.69 -9.12
C VAL A 194 -4.67 -0.52 -10.40
N VAL A 195 -5.10 0.41 -11.26
CA VAL A 195 -4.43 0.71 -12.52
C VAL A 195 -3.48 1.88 -12.29
N LEU A 196 -2.21 1.56 -12.06
CA LEU A 196 -1.11 2.52 -12.07
C LEU A 196 -0.20 2.16 -13.24
N PRO A 197 0.00 3.05 -14.25
CA PRO A 197 0.75 2.72 -15.48
C PRO A 197 2.18 2.23 -15.24
N GLU A 198 2.77 2.65 -14.12
CA GLU A 198 4.14 2.37 -13.71
C GLU A 198 4.31 0.98 -13.04
N LEU A 199 3.21 0.29 -12.73
CA LEU A 199 3.22 -0.95 -11.98
C LEU A 199 2.78 -2.15 -12.84
N ALA A 200 3.55 -3.24 -12.77
CA ALA A 200 3.16 -4.51 -13.35
C ALA A 200 2.17 -5.21 -12.40
N SER A 201 1.12 -5.83 -12.94
CA SER A 201 0.19 -6.64 -12.16
C SER A 201 0.01 -8.03 -12.76
N ARG A 202 -0.04 -9.05 -11.90
CA ARG A 202 -0.23 -10.45 -12.26
C ARG A 202 -1.36 -11.06 -11.41
N PRO A 203 -2.38 -11.68 -12.01
CA PRO A 203 -3.39 -12.42 -11.24
C PRO A 203 -2.76 -13.58 -10.46
N LEU A 204 -3.17 -13.73 -9.20
CA LEU A 204 -2.74 -14.83 -8.34
C LEU A 204 -3.80 -15.92 -8.26
N PHE A 205 -5.04 -15.53 -7.95
CA PHE A 205 -6.18 -16.42 -7.85
C PHE A 205 -7.46 -15.61 -7.97
N GLU A 206 -8.58 -16.29 -8.12
CA GLU A 206 -9.90 -15.69 -8.11
C GLU A 206 -10.64 -16.05 -6.83
N GLU A 207 -11.40 -15.10 -6.33
CA GLU A 207 -12.18 -15.23 -5.12
C GLU A 207 -13.67 -15.18 -5.45
N SER A 208 -14.40 -16.16 -4.91
CA SER A 208 -15.85 -16.20 -4.97
C SER A 208 -16.43 -15.42 -3.79
N VAL A 209 -17.40 -14.55 -4.08
CA VAL A 209 -18.11 -13.75 -3.07
C VAL A 209 -19.50 -14.37 -2.89
N PRO A 210 -19.71 -15.24 -1.88
CA PRO A 210 -21.00 -15.88 -1.68
C PRO A 210 -22.02 -14.94 -1.04
N ALA A 211 -23.30 -15.16 -1.34
CA ALA A 211 -24.38 -14.64 -0.52
C ALA A 211 -24.46 -15.45 0.77
N VAL A 212 -24.51 -14.77 1.92
CA VAL A 212 -24.65 -15.37 3.24
C VAL A 212 -26.04 -15.06 3.78
N VAL A 213 -26.74 -16.08 4.25
CA VAL A 213 -28.09 -15.94 4.82
C VAL A 213 -28.15 -16.62 6.17
N GLY A 214 -29.05 -16.19 7.04
CA GLY A 214 -29.30 -16.90 8.30
C GLY A 214 -29.80 -18.33 8.07
N ARG A 215 -29.53 -19.25 9.00
CA ARG A 215 -29.88 -20.67 8.88
C ARG A 215 -31.38 -20.92 8.65
N ALA A 216 -32.24 -20.03 9.17
CA ALA A 216 -33.70 -20.09 9.02
C ALA A 216 -34.22 -19.36 7.76
N HIS A 217 -33.34 -18.79 6.93
CA HIS A 217 -33.75 -18.07 5.73
C HIS A 217 -34.21 -19.04 4.64
N ALA A 218 -35.22 -18.65 3.85
CA ALA A 218 -35.77 -19.50 2.78
C ALA A 218 -34.72 -19.95 1.75
N PHE A 219 -33.68 -19.14 1.53
CA PHE A 219 -32.58 -19.46 0.61
C PHE A 219 -31.55 -20.43 1.20
N ALA A 220 -31.52 -20.65 2.51
CA ALA A 220 -30.54 -21.54 3.15
C ALA A 220 -30.70 -23.00 2.69
N ALA A 221 -31.93 -23.44 2.41
CA ALA A 221 -32.23 -24.80 1.93
C ALA A 221 -32.06 -24.97 0.41
N ARG A 222 -31.93 -23.87 -0.36
CA ARG A 222 -31.91 -23.91 -1.83
C ARG A 222 -30.53 -24.11 -2.43
N GLY A 223 -29.46 -23.75 -1.72
CA GLY A 223 -28.07 -23.86 -2.18
C GLY A 223 -27.67 -22.93 -3.34
N ARG A 224 -28.64 -22.36 -4.07
CA ARG A 224 -28.46 -21.35 -5.13
C ARG A 224 -29.56 -20.30 -5.03
N VAL A 225 -29.24 -19.07 -5.39
CA VAL A 225 -30.15 -17.91 -5.37
C VAL A 225 -29.86 -17.03 -6.58
N SER A 226 -30.92 -16.51 -7.23
CA SER A 226 -30.76 -15.57 -8.34
C SER A 226 -30.57 -14.14 -7.82
N ILE A 227 -30.08 -13.24 -8.67
CA ILE A 227 -29.91 -11.82 -8.32
C ILE A 227 -31.27 -11.16 -8.07
N GLU A 228 -32.30 -11.54 -8.81
CA GLU A 228 -33.67 -11.04 -8.67
C GLU A 228 -34.30 -11.49 -7.35
N ASP A 229 -34.02 -12.73 -6.93
CA ASP A 229 -34.40 -13.23 -5.61
C ASP A 229 -33.75 -12.40 -4.48
N LEU A 230 -32.46 -12.10 -4.61
CA LEU A 230 -31.73 -11.25 -3.66
C LEU A 230 -32.23 -9.80 -3.65
N ALA A 231 -32.57 -9.25 -4.83
CA ALA A 231 -33.12 -7.90 -4.96
C ALA A 231 -34.44 -7.77 -4.19
N ARG A 232 -35.26 -8.83 -4.20
CA ARG A 232 -36.55 -8.86 -3.51
C ARG A 232 -36.44 -9.13 -2.01
N SER A 233 -35.48 -9.96 -1.58
CA SER A 233 -35.31 -10.31 -0.16
C SER A 233 -34.78 -9.17 0.70
N GLY A 234 -34.06 -8.22 0.07
CA GLY A 234 -33.34 -7.17 0.77
C GLY A 234 -31.97 -7.64 1.27
N LEU A 235 -31.02 -6.72 1.32
CA LEU A 235 -29.60 -6.99 1.51
C LEU A 235 -29.01 -6.17 2.66
N VAL A 236 -28.11 -6.80 3.41
CA VAL A 236 -27.15 -6.07 4.24
C VAL A 236 -25.88 -5.87 3.43
N MET A 237 -25.53 -4.62 3.17
CA MET A 237 -24.41 -4.26 2.32
C MET A 237 -23.24 -3.71 3.12
N ARG A 238 -22.07 -3.80 2.53
CA ARG A 238 -20.90 -3.02 2.94
C ARG A 238 -21.17 -1.53 2.72
N ASP A 239 -20.55 -0.69 3.53
CA ASP A 239 -20.57 0.77 3.32
C ASP A 239 -20.08 1.14 1.91
N ALA A 240 -20.57 2.28 1.39
CA ALA A 240 -20.30 2.73 0.02
C ALA A 240 -18.81 2.95 -0.30
N SER A 241 -17.94 3.08 0.69
CA SER A 241 -16.49 3.24 0.46
C SER A 241 -15.77 1.91 0.22
N ALA A 242 -16.42 0.78 0.50
CA ALA A 242 -15.86 -0.55 0.36
C ALA A 242 -15.95 -1.06 -1.09
N TYR A 243 -14.91 -1.76 -1.53
CA TYR A 243 -14.87 -2.40 -2.84
C TYR A 243 -16.05 -3.34 -3.09
N LEU A 244 -16.38 -4.17 -2.10
CA LEU A 244 -17.45 -5.14 -2.19
C LEU A 244 -18.81 -4.46 -2.43
N HIS A 245 -19.02 -3.23 -1.93
CA HIS A 245 -20.22 -2.46 -2.25
C HIS A 245 -20.27 -2.17 -3.76
N ALA A 246 -19.20 -1.58 -4.31
CA ALA A 246 -19.12 -1.24 -5.73
C ALA A 246 -19.31 -2.46 -6.65
N ILE A 247 -18.65 -3.59 -6.34
CA ILE A 247 -18.84 -4.83 -7.13
C ILE A 247 -20.27 -5.34 -7.00
N THR A 248 -20.85 -5.35 -5.80
CA THR A 248 -22.21 -5.84 -5.60
C THR A 248 -23.19 -4.99 -6.40
N VAL A 249 -23.09 -3.66 -6.34
CA VAL A 249 -23.92 -2.76 -7.15
C VAL A 249 -23.74 -3.02 -8.65
N ALA A 250 -22.49 -3.15 -9.12
CA ALA A 250 -22.22 -3.47 -10.52
C ALA A 250 -22.83 -4.82 -10.96
N TYR A 251 -22.83 -5.82 -10.08
CA TYR A 251 -23.41 -7.13 -10.35
C TYR A 251 -24.93 -7.08 -10.48
N PHE A 252 -25.61 -6.31 -9.63
CA PHE A 252 -27.06 -6.07 -9.75
C PHE A 252 -27.40 -5.28 -11.01
N ALA A 253 -26.63 -4.22 -11.30
CA ALA A 253 -26.82 -3.39 -12.49
C ALA A 253 -26.65 -4.20 -13.79
N ALA A 254 -25.67 -5.09 -13.85
CA ALA A 254 -25.47 -5.99 -14.99
C ALA A 254 -26.65 -6.95 -15.22
N ALA A 255 -27.44 -7.24 -14.18
CA ALA A 255 -28.67 -8.02 -14.25
C ALA A 255 -29.93 -7.15 -14.46
N GLY A 256 -29.78 -5.84 -14.70
CA GLY A 256 -30.91 -4.93 -14.93
C GLY A 256 -31.73 -4.63 -13.67
N THR A 257 -31.18 -4.86 -12.48
CA THR A 257 -31.85 -4.62 -11.21
C THR A 257 -30.98 -3.78 -10.26
N ALA A 258 -31.55 -3.39 -9.12
CA ALA A 258 -30.85 -2.68 -8.06
C ALA A 258 -30.97 -3.44 -6.72
N PRO A 259 -29.93 -3.40 -5.88
CA PRO A 259 -30.01 -4.04 -4.57
C PRO A 259 -30.97 -3.25 -3.66
N ARG A 260 -31.90 -3.94 -3.01
CA ARG A 260 -32.72 -3.35 -1.94
C ARG A 260 -31.91 -3.35 -0.64
N ILE A 261 -31.29 -2.22 -0.31
CA ILE A 261 -30.43 -2.09 0.87
C ILE A 261 -31.30 -1.95 2.13
N LEU A 262 -31.19 -2.89 3.06
CA LEU A 262 -31.87 -2.85 4.36
C LEU A 262 -30.98 -2.24 5.44
N MET A 263 -29.68 -2.46 5.35
CA MET A 263 -28.70 -1.99 6.32
C MET A 263 -27.31 -1.91 5.66
N GLU A 264 -26.49 -0.98 6.13
CA GLU A 264 -25.07 -0.88 5.78
C GLU A 264 -24.19 -1.18 6.99
N ALA A 265 -23.05 -1.85 6.77
CA ALA A 265 -22.08 -2.16 7.80
C ALA A 265 -20.65 -1.80 7.38
N SER A 266 -19.91 -1.24 8.34
CA SER A 266 -18.53 -0.78 8.15
C SER A 266 -17.47 -1.85 8.40
N SER A 267 -17.79 -2.98 9.05
CA SER A 267 -16.86 -4.09 9.29
C SER A 267 -17.45 -5.44 8.88
N THR A 268 -16.62 -6.31 8.28
CA THR A 268 -17.05 -7.65 7.85
C THR A 268 -17.28 -8.59 9.03
N GLN A 269 -16.60 -8.35 10.17
CA GLN A 269 -16.83 -9.07 11.42
C GLN A 269 -18.25 -8.90 11.97
N ALA A 270 -18.94 -7.80 11.64
CA ALA A 270 -20.34 -7.62 12.01
C ALA A 270 -21.30 -8.57 11.27
N HIS A 271 -20.85 -9.21 10.18
CA HIS A 271 -21.66 -10.16 9.40
C HIS A 271 -21.42 -11.63 9.76
N ASP A 272 -20.51 -11.94 10.70
CA ASP A 272 -20.30 -13.31 11.14
C ASP A 272 -21.27 -13.68 12.27
N PRO A 273 -22.33 -14.46 12.02
CA PRO A 273 -23.24 -14.91 13.07
C PRO A 273 -22.54 -15.82 14.10
N CYS A 274 -21.30 -16.26 13.87
CA CYS A 274 -20.59 -17.19 14.73
C CYS A 274 -19.66 -16.53 15.78
N HIS A 275 -19.36 -15.23 15.70
CA HIS A 275 -18.28 -14.62 16.52
C HIS A 275 -18.61 -13.30 17.26
N GLY A 276 -19.88 -13.06 17.62
CA GLY A 276 -20.27 -11.97 18.53
C GLY A 276 -20.51 -12.43 19.98
N PRO A 277 -20.10 -11.68 21.02
CA PRO A 277 -20.49 -11.96 22.40
C PRO A 277 -22.01 -11.83 22.52
N ARG A 278 -22.67 -12.83 23.13
CA ARG A 278 -24.11 -12.83 23.41
C ARG A 278 -24.48 -11.67 24.33
N ARG A 279 -24.68 -10.47 23.80
CA ARG A 279 -25.39 -9.40 24.50
C ARG A 279 -26.88 -9.63 24.29
N ARG A 280 -27.56 -10.03 25.37
CA ARG A 280 -29.02 -10.01 25.45
C ARG A 280 -29.46 -8.54 25.35
N GLY A 281 -30.01 -8.17 24.19
CA GLY A 281 -30.55 -6.84 23.94
C GLY A 281 -31.29 -6.80 22.61
N SER A 282 -32.60 -7.05 22.68
CA SER A 282 -33.62 -6.75 21.65
C SER A 282 -33.29 -7.08 20.18
N LEU A 283 -33.34 -8.36 19.83
CA LEU A 283 -33.76 -8.80 18.49
C LEU A 283 -35.00 -9.68 18.69
N THR A 284 -36.11 -9.03 19.02
CA THR A 284 -37.42 -9.67 19.06
C THR A 284 -37.86 -9.96 17.64
N ASP A 285 -37.72 -11.23 17.26
CA ASP A 285 -38.80 -12.06 16.73
C ASP A 285 -39.81 -11.33 15.82
N ARG A 286 -39.41 -11.05 14.57
CA ARG A 286 -40.25 -11.10 13.38
C ARG A 286 -39.41 -10.90 12.13
N GLU A 287 -39.36 -11.95 11.32
CA GLU A 287 -38.87 -12.02 9.94
C GLU A 287 -37.35 -12.20 9.71
N ARG A 288 -37.03 -13.34 9.08
CA ARG A 288 -36.17 -13.42 7.89
C ARG A 288 -34.85 -12.63 7.99
N VAL A 289 -33.80 -13.25 8.53
CA VAL A 289 -32.43 -12.72 8.45
C VAL A 289 -32.07 -12.43 6.99
N ALA A 290 -31.94 -11.14 6.66
CA ALA A 290 -31.61 -10.64 5.33
C ALA A 290 -30.35 -11.30 4.75
N ALA A 291 -30.26 -11.36 3.42
CA ALA A 291 -29.06 -11.83 2.76
C ALA A 291 -27.95 -10.78 2.92
N GLY A 292 -26.81 -11.18 3.47
CA GLY A 292 -25.59 -10.38 3.47
C GLY A 292 -24.70 -10.81 2.31
N VAL A 293 -23.89 -9.89 1.80
CA VAL A 293 -22.74 -10.25 0.96
C VAL A 293 -21.51 -10.26 1.86
N ALA A 294 -20.99 -11.45 2.16
CA ALA A 294 -19.81 -11.57 3.01
C ALA A 294 -18.53 -11.61 2.16
N ALA A 295 -17.43 -11.08 2.69
CA ALA A 295 -16.12 -11.55 2.26
C ALA A 295 -16.00 -13.02 2.68
N PRO A 296 -15.31 -13.89 1.93
CA PRO A 296 -15.27 -15.30 2.26
C PRO A 296 -14.52 -15.51 3.57
N LEU A 297 -15.31 -15.70 4.63
CA LEU A 297 -14.84 -16.34 5.84
C LEU A 297 -14.70 -17.83 5.51
N MET A 298 -13.46 -18.29 5.52
CA MET A 298 -13.02 -19.69 5.36
C MET A 298 -13.22 -20.29 3.97
N MET A 299 -12.24 -20.09 3.08
CA MET A 299 -11.91 -21.13 2.11
C MET A 299 -11.15 -22.24 2.86
N ARG A 300 -11.78 -23.42 2.96
CA ARG A 300 -11.03 -24.66 3.25
C ARG A 300 -10.08 -24.89 2.08
N TRP A 301 -8.79 -24.81 2.35
CA TRP A 301 -7.72 -25.32 1.49
C TRP A 301 -7.42 -26.77 1.89
#